data_AF-A0A417CU43-F1
#
_entry.id   AF-A0A417CU43-F1
#
_cell.length_a   1.000
_cell.length_b   1.000
_cell.length_c   1.000
_cell.angle_alpha   90.00
_cell.angle_beta   90.00
_cell.angle_gamma   90.00
#
_symmetry.space_group_name_H-M   'P 1'
#
loop_
_entity.id
_entity.type
_entity.pdbx_description
1 polymer ?
#
loop_
_entity_poly.entity_id
_entity_poly.type
_entity_poly.pdbx_seq_one_letter_code
_entity_poly.pdbx_strand_id
1 'polypeptide(L)'
;MAQSLNKQVDLTIKATSFLGLTSTGKVMIGDKAFEFYNDRNVEDFIQIPWDRIDRIEASVIGKKRISRFAIFLANDKYFSFSTRDNIKTLRAVAKYVPADRMLRSLSFADVFKRGLMAIPKKIFHSKEPVD
;
A
#
# COMPACT_ATOMS: atom_id res chain seq x y z
N MET A 1 -13.40 -15.84 -1.04
CA MET A 1 -11.94 -15.62 -1.16
C MET A 1 -11.72 -14.53 -2.19
N ALA A 2 -10.88 -13.53 -1.87
CA ALA A 2 -10.53 -12.48 -2.82
C ALA A 2 -9.73 -13.06 -4.00
N GLN A 3 -10.11 -12.69 -5.22
CA GLN A 3 -9.37 -13.08 -6.42
C GLN A 3 -8.35 -12.00 -6.75
N SER A 4 -7.10 -12.40 -7.02
CA SER A 4 -6.05 -11.47 -7.47
C SER A 4 -6.40 -10.86 -8.82
N LEU A 5 -6.07 -9.58 -8.99
CA LEU A 5 -6.12 -8.88 -10.27
C LEU A 5 -4.91 -9.27 -11.14
N ASN A 6 -3.80 -9.65 -10.51
CA ASN A 6 -2.59 -10.07 -11.20
C ASN A 6 -2.78 -11.44 -11.85
N LYS A 7 -2.36 -11.54 -13.12
CA LYS A 7 -2.25 -12.81 -13.85
C LYS A 7 -0.83 -13.36 -13.78
N GLN A 8 0.15 -12.49 -13.60
CA GLN A 8 1.55 -12.84 -13.41
C GLN A 8 2.10 -12.14 -12.16
N VAL A 9 2.87 -12.89 -11.36
CA VAL A 9 3.41 -12.40 -10.09
C VAL A 9 4.91 -12.24 -10.19
N ASP A 10 5.39 -11.03 -9.95
CA ASP A 10 6.83 -10.70 -9.88
C ASP A 10 7.41 -10.97 -8.49
N LEU A 11 6.64 -10.64 -7.46
CA LEU A 11 7.11 -10.70 -6.08
C LEU A 11 5.96 -10.96 -5.12
N THR A 12 6.15 -11.93 -4.22
CA THR A 12 5.32 -12.10 -3.02
C THR A 12 6.22 -11.98 -1.80
N ILE A 13 5.87 -11.13 -0.85
CA ILE A 13 6.69 -10.84 0.33
C ILE A 13 5.86 -10.55 1.57
N LYS A 14 6.32 -11.02 2.74
CA LYS A 14 5.68 -10.70 4.02
C LYS A 14 5.69 -9.18 4.26
N ALA A 15 4.57 -8.69 4.75
CA ALA A 15 4.32 -7.27 4.91
C ALA A 15 3.46 -6.95 6.13
N THR A 16 3.44 -5.68 6.47
CA THR A 16 2.58 -5.07 7.47
C THR A 16 1.88 -3.88 6.82
N SER A 17 0.56 -3.86 6.91
CA SER A 17 -0.28 -2.71 6.59
C SER A 17 -0.48 -1.86 7.84
N PHE A 18 -0.37 -0.54 7.68
CA PHE A 18 -0.62 0.45 8.74
C PHE A 18 -1.95 1.19 8.54
N LEU A 19 -2.87 0.66 7.73
CA LEU A 19 -4.22 1.19 7.57
C LEU A 19 -5.07 0.82 8.79
N GLY A 20 -5.57 1.82 9.54
CA GLY A 20 -6.36 1.57 10.75
C GLY A 20 -5.55 0.82 11.83
N LEU A 21 -5.99 -0.38 12.21
CA LEU A 21 -5.21 -1.27 13.08
C LEU A 21 -4.10 -1.97 12.29
N THR A 22 -2.89 -1.96 12.84
CA THR A 22 -1.73 -2.59 12.19
C THR A 22 -1.97 -4.09 11.96
N SER A 23 -1.86 -4.52 10.71
CA SER A 23 -2.18 -5.88 10.29
C SER A 23 -1.01 -6.51 9.53
N THR A 24 -0.73 -7.78 9.80
CA THR A 24 0.30 -8.56 9.09
C THR A 24 -0.32 -9.30 7.91
N GLY A 25 0.47 -9.48 6.86
CA GLY A 25 0.01 -10.13 5.65
C GLY A 25 1.11 -10.35 4.64
N LYS A 26 0.71 -10.45 3.38
CA LYS A 26 1.63 -10.55 2.25
C LYS A 26 1.31 -9.46 1.22
N VAL A 27 2.35 -8.79 0.75
CA VAL A 27 2.28 -7.98 -0.47
C VAL A 27 2.55 -8.87 -1.67
N MET A 28 1.78 -8.68 -2.72
CA MET A 28 1.97 -9.28 -4.04
C MET A 28 2.09 -8.16 -5.08
N ILE A 29 3.17 -8.21 -5.86
CA ILE A 29 3.44 -7.30 -6.99
C ILE A 29 3.29 -8.12 -8.26
N GLY A 30 2.48 -7.66 -9.21
CA GLY A 30 2.29 -8.34 -10.48
C GLY A 30 1.95 -7.40 -11.62
N ASP A 31 1.53 -7.99 -12.73
CA ASP A 31 1.34 -7.28 -14.01
C ASP A 31 0.23 -6.22 -13.99
N LYS A 32 -0.69 -6.25 -13.02
CA LYS A 32 -1.87 -5.38 -12.95
C LYS A 32 -1.95 -4.48 -11.73
N ALA A 33 -1.47 -4.93 -10.58
CA ALA A 33 -1.68 -4.24 -9.32
C ALA A 33 -0.61 -4.52 -8.26
N PHE A 34 -0.49 -3.55 -7.34
CA PHE A 34 0.03 -3.79 -6.00
C PHE A 34 -1.10 -4.36 -5.14
N GLU A 35 -0.88 -5.49 -4.49
CA GLU A 35 -1.89 -6.13 -3.66
C GLU A 35 -1.35 -6.44 -2.27
N PHE A 36 -2.21 -6.40 -1.26
CA PHE A 36 -1.94 -6.84 0.10
C PHE A 36 -3.08 -7.75 0.57
N TYR A 37 -2.73 -8.90 1.15
CA TYR A 37 -3.66 -9.86 1.71
C TYR A 37 -3.36 -10.06 3.19
N ASN A 38 -4.36 -9.85 4.06
CA ASN A 38 -4.23 -10.03 5.49
C ASN A 38 -4.14 -11.52 5.86
N ASP A 39 -3.21 -11.88 6.74
CA ASP A 39 -3.02 -13.27 7.18
C ASP A 39 -4.16 -13.77 8.09
N ARG A 40 -4.85 -12.85 8.79
CA ARG A 40 -5.91 -13.19 9.77
C ARG A 40 -7.30 -13.24 9.15
N ASN A 41 -7.59 -12.35 8.20
CA ASN A 41 -8.88 -12.30 7.51
C ASN A 41 -8.66 -12.19 6.00
N VAL A 42 -8.95 -13.26 5.27
CA VAL A 42 -8.77 -13.32 3.81
C VAL A 42 -9.72 -12.41 3.02
N GLU A 43 -10.79 -11.92 3.66
CA GLU A 43 -11.70 -10.91 3.09
C GLU A 43 -11.20 -9.48 3.30
N ASP A 44 -10.19 -9.29 4.15
CA ASP A 44 -9.51 -8.01 4.35
C ASP A 44 -8.26 -7.95 3.47
N PHE A 45 -8.42 -7.32 2.31
CA PHE A 45 -7.37 -7.18 1.31
C PHE A 45 -7.40 -5.79 0.68
N ILE A 46 -6.26 -5.39 0.14
CA ILE A 46 -6.09 -4.13 -0.59
C ILE A 46 -5.56 -4.49 -1.97
N GLN A 47 -6.19 -3.98 -3.02
CA GLN A 47 -5.72 -4.10 -4.39
C GLN A 47 -5.67 -2.70 -5.00
N ILE A 48 -4.49 -2.29 -5.47
CA ILE A 48 -4.24 -0.97 -6.03
C ILE A 48 -3.72 -1.17 -7.46
N PRO A 49 -4.60 -1.06 -8.46
CA PRO A 49 -4.19 -1.07 -9.87
C PRO A 49 -3.15 0.01 -10.15
N TRP A 50 -2.19 -0.28 -11.04
CA TRP A 50 -1.08 0.63 -11.33
C TRP A 50 -1.52 2.02 -11.81
N ASP A 51 -2.61 2.09 -12.59
CA ASP A 51 -3.21 3.32 -13.12
C ASP A 51 -3.84 4.21 -12.03
N ARG A 52 -4.08 3.68 -10.83
CA ARG A 52 -4.64 4.41 -9.70
C ARG A 52 -3.58 5.04 -8.80
N ILE A 53 -2.31 4.69 -8.99
CA ILE A 53 -1.20 5.22 -8.19
C ILE A 53 -0.82 6.60 -8.74
N ASP A 54 -1.01 7.62 -7.91
CA ASP A 54 -0.51 8.97 -8.17
C ASP A 54 0.99 9.04 -7.91
N ARG A 55 1.42 8.64 -6.71
CA ARG A 55 2.82 8.61 -6.32
C ARG A 55 3.09 7.63 -5.18
N ILE A 56 4.36 7.30 -4.99
CA ILE A 56 4.84 6.49 -3.88
C ILE A 56 5.90 7.28 -3.12
N GLU A 57 5.79 7.31 -1.81
CA GLU A 57 6.73 7.99 -0.93
C GLU A 57 7.40 7.01 0.02
N ALA A 58 8.74 6.99 0.04
CA ALA A 58 9.52 6.07 0.86
C ALA A 58 10.23 6.77 2.04
N SER A 59 10.18 6.16 3.22
CA SER A 59 10.84 6.64 4.45
C SER A 59 12.27 6.18 4.49
N VAL A 60 13.20 7.05 4.11
CA VAL A 60 14.62 6.70 4.11
C VAL A 60 15.26 7.06 5.45
N ILE A 61 15.67 6.04 6.20
CA ILE A 61 16.48 6.20 7.42
C ILE A 61 17.95 6.15 7.04
N GLY A 62 18.67 7.24 7.30
CA GLY A 62 20.08 7.39 6.92
C GLY A 62 20.25 7.39 5.40
N LYS A 63 21.19 6.59 4.88
CA LYS A 63 21.53 6.52 3.44
C LYS A 63 21.09 5.24 2.74
N LYS A 64 20.71 4.18 3.48
CA LYS A 64 20.62 2.82 2.91
C LYS A 64 19.38 2.02 3.31
N ARG A 65 18.48 2.55 4.16
CA ARG A 65 17.36 1.77 4.70
C ARG A 65 16.04 2.48 4.47
N ILE A 66 15.04 1.71 4.07
CA ILE A 66 13.67 2.17 3.96
C ILE A 66 12.85 1.52 5.08
N SER A 67 12.26 2.31 5.98
CA SER A 67 11.49 1.77 7.10
C SER A 67 10.05 1.46 6.70
N ARG A 68 9.45 2.32 5.88
CA ARG A 68 8.07 2.24 5.38
C ARG A 68 7.96 2.94 4.03
N PHE A 69 6.87 2.68 3.33
CA PHE A 69 6.47 3.44 2.16
C PHE A 69 4.95 3.65 2.15
N ALA A 70 4.50 4.72 1.53
CA ALA A 70 3.10 5.03 1.32
C ALA A 70 2.80 5.09 -0.18
N ILE A 71 1.68 4.51 -0.59
CA ILE A 71 1.13 4.59 -1.94
C ILE A 71 -0.01 5.58 -1.90
N PHE A 72 0.12 6.70 -2.61
CA PHE A 72 -0.88 7.75 -2.73
C PHE A 72 -1.71 7.53 -3.99
N LEU A 73 -3.02 7.79 -3.87
CA LEU A 73 -3.98 7.84 -4.96
C LEU A 73 -4.29 9.30 -5.32
N ALA A 74 -4.96 9.52 -6.45
CA ALA A 74 -5.25 10.86 -6.99
C ALA A 74 -6.06 11.80 -6.06
N ASN A 75 -6.71 11.29 -5.01
CA ASN A 75 -7.50 12.06 -4.05
C ASN A 75 -6.81 12.21 -2.69
N ASP A 76 -5.48 12.15 -2.65
CA ASP A 76 -4.63 12.18 -1.45
C ASP A 76 -4.93 11.09 -0.40
N LYS A 77 -5.80 10.12 -0.73
CA LYS A 77 -5.90 8.87 0.04
C LYS A 77 -4.60 8.10 -0.15
N TYR A 78 -4.14 7.45 0.91
CA TYR A 78 -2.93 6.66 0.84
C TYR A 78 -3.03 5.39 1.68
N PHE A 79 -2.20 4.42 1.31
CA PHE A 79 -1.99 3.19 2.06
C PHE A 79 -0.51 3.10 2.45
N SER A 80 -0.23 2.80 3.71
CA SER A 80 1.14 2.72 4.23
C SER A 80 1.51 1.29 4.57
N PHE A 81 2.69 0.88 4.14
CA PHE A 81 3.18 -0.49 4.27
C PHE A 81 4.64 -0.52 4.74
N SER A 82 5.01 -1.66 5.30
CA SER A 82 6.40 -2.10 5.39
C SER A 82 6.45 -3.57 5.00
N THR A 83 7.49 -3.95 4.27
CA THR A 83 7.76 -5.32 3.87
C THR A 83 9.05 -5.79 4.50
N ARG A 84 9.27 -7.10 4.52
CA ARG A 84 10.52 -7.68 5.02
C ARG A 84 11.76 -7.13 4.29
N ASP A 85 11.60 -6.70 3.04
CA ASP A 85 12.61 -5.98 2.27
C ASP A 85 11.95 -4.88 1.40
N ASN A 86 11.88 -3.67 1.96
CA ASN A 86 11.27 -2.52 1.29
C ASN A 86 12.01 -2.12 0.00
N ILE A 87 13.32 -2.30 -0.06
CA ILE A 87 14.10 -1.94 -1.25
C ILE A 87 13.76 -2.91 -2.38
N LYS A 88 13.71 -4.21 -2.10
CA LYS A 88 13.30 -5.22 -3.08
C LYS A 88 11.87 -4.98 -3.56
N THR A 89 10.95 -4.67 -2.65
CA THR A 89 9.55 -4.37 -3.00
C THR A 89 9.45 -3.15 -3.92
N LEU A 90 10.09 -2.03 -3.57
CA LEU A 90 10.04 -0.81 -4.37
C LEU A 90 10.75 -0.96 -5.72
N ARG A 91 11.78 -1.81 -5.82
CA ARG A 91 12.39 -2.18 -7.11
C ARG A 91 11.43 -2.96 -8.00
N ALA A 92 10.62 -3.85 -7.44
CA ALA A 92 9.60 -4.56 -8.22
C ALA A 92 8.50 -3.58 -8.68
N VAL A 93 8.08 -2.66 -7.82
CA VAL A 93 7.09 -1.62 -8.16
C VAL A 93 7.61 -0.65 -9.22
N ALA A 94 8.91 -0.34 -9.23
CA ALA A 94 9.53 0.56 -10.22
C ALA A 94 9.44 0.05 -11.67
N LYS A 95 9.02 -1.20 -11.91
CA LYS A 95 8.67 -1.70 -13.25
C LYS A 95 7.36 -1.09 -13.78
N TYR A 96 6.46 -0.68 -12.89
CA TYR A 96 5.10 -0.27 -13.21
C TYR A 96 4.81 1.20 -12.89
N VAL A 97 5.57 1.79 -11.95
CA VAL A 97 5.44 3.18 -11.54
C VAL A 97 6.68 3.94 -12.00
N PRO A 98 6.54 5.04 -12.76
CA PRO A 98 7.68 5.80 -13.27
C PRO A 98 8.47 6.47 -12.15
N ALA A 99 9.75 6.71 -12.39
CA ALA A 99 10.70 7.12 -11.36
C ALA A 99 10.40 8.51 -10.76
N ASP A 100 9.82 9.42 -11.53
CA ASP A 100 9.37 10.75 -11.09
C ASP A 100 8.21 10.70 -10.08
N ARG A 101 7.48 9.59 -10.03
CA ARG A 101 6.43 9.30 -9.05
C ARG A 101 6.92 8.50 -7.84
N MET A 102 8.21 8.13 -7.80
CA MET A 102 8.83 7.37 -6.72
C MET A 102 9.68 8.30 -5.86
N LEU A 103 9.05 8.96 -4.89
CA LEU A 103 9.64 10.05 -4.13
C LEU A 103 10.25 9.57 -2.80
N ARG A 104 11.30 10.27 -2.37
CA ARG A 104 11.82 10.16 -1.00
C ARG A 104 11.04 11.10 -0.09
N SER A 105 10.35 10.58 0.91
CA SER A 105 9.73 11.44 1.92
C SER A 105 10.75 11.76 3.02
N LEU A 106 11.09 13.05 3.11
CA LEU A 106 12.04 13.60 4.07
C LEU A 106 11.45 13.70 5.48
N SER A 107 10.12 13.69 5.61
CA SER A 107 9.40 13.95 6.87
C SER A 107 8.16 13.07 6.99
N PHE A 108 8.37 11.80 7.38
CA PHE A 108 7.25 10.91 7.73
C PHE A 108 6.37 11.47 8.87
N ALA A 109 6.89 12.40 9.68
CA ALA A 109 6.12 13.12 10.69
C ALA A 109 5.01 13.99 10.06
N ASP A 110 5.27 14.64 8.92
CA ASP A 110 4.27 15.48 8.24
C ASP A 110 3.24 14.63 7.50
N VAL A 111 3.64 13.50 6.93
CA VAL A 111 2.71 12.53 6.30
C VAL A 111 1.76 11.93 7.34
N PHE A 112 2.26 11.57 8.53
CA PHE A 112 1.43 11.02 9.62
C PHE A 112 0.48 12.08 10.22
N LYS A 113 0.94 13.35 10.35
CA LYS A 113 0.09 14.47 10.77
C LYS A 113 -1.03 14.76 9.75
N ARG A 114 -0.74 14.68 8.45
CA ARG A 114 -1.75 14.85 7.38
C ARG A 114 -2.74 13.68 7.32
N GLY A 115 -2.28 12.46 7.62
CA GLY A 115 -3.11 11.26 7.66
C GLY A 115 -4.09 11.14 8.83
N LEU A 116 -3.69 11.59 10.02
CA LEU A 116 -4.55 11.59 11.20
C LEU A 116 -5.74 12.58 11.09
N MET A 117 -5.66 13.58 10.20
CA MET A 117 -6.76 14.52 9.94
C MET A 117 -7.79 14.03 8.91
N ALA A 118 -7.55 12.92 8.20
CA ALA A 118 -8.34 12.52 7.03
C ALA A 118 -9.16 11.22 7.19
N ILE A 119 -9.57 10.86 8.41
CA ILE A 119 -10.60 9.81 8.62
C ILE A 119 -11.88 10.47 9.16
N PRO A 120 -12.77 11.04 8.30
CA PRO A 120 -14.14 11.25 8.71
C PRO A 120 -14.78 9.88 9.02
N LYS A 121 -15.48 9.83 10.15
CA LYS A 121 -15.99 8.65 10.88
C LYS A 121 -17.08 7.82 10.16
N LYS A 122 -17.13 7.81 8.83
CA LYS A 122 -18.13 7.06 8.05
C LYS A 122 -17.51 6.60 6.72
N ILE A 123 -17.06 5.35 6.65
CA ILE A 123 -17.20 4.43 5.49
C ILE A 123 -16.99 3.03 6.07
N PHE A 124 -18.04 2.50 6.70
CA PHE A 124 -18.38 1.08 6.69
C PHE A 124 -19.90 1.05 6.72
N HIS A 125 -20.50 1.16 5.54
CA HIS A 125 -21.86 0.73 5.28
C HIS A 125 -21.86 0.09 3.91
N SER A 126 -21.90 -1.24 3.92
CA SER A 126 -22.45 -2.01 2.81
C SER A 126 -22.85 -3.38 3.36
N LYS A 127 -24.06 -3.39 3.93
CA LYS A 127 -24.97 -4.53 3.86
C LYS A 127 -26.39 -3.98 3.94
N GLU A 128 -27.01 -3.80 2.78
CA GLU A 128 -28.45 -3.97 2.67
C GLU A 128 -28.70 -5.41 2.20
N PRO A 129 -29.51 -6.19 2.92
CA PRO A 129 -30.49 -7.10 2.32
C PRO A 129 -31.86 -6.40 2.34
N VAL A 130 -32.52 -6.19 1.20
CA VAL A 130 -33.43 -7.14 0.52
C VAL A 130 -34.46 -7.73 1.50
N ASP A 131 -35.65 -7.14 1.48
CA ASP A 131 -36.93 -7.83 1.63
C ASP A 131 -37.71 -7.67 0.32
#